data_AF-I3S8M8-F1
#
_entry.id   AF-I3S8M8-F1
#
_cell.length_a   1.000
_cell.length_b   1.000
_cell.length_c   1.000
_cell.angle_alpha   90.00
_cell.angle_beta   90.00
_cell.angle_gamma   90.00
#
_symmetry.space_group_name_H-M   'P 1'
#
loop_
_entity.id
_entity.type
_entity.pdbx_description
1 polymer ?
#
loop_
_entity_poly.entity_id
_entity_poly.type
_entity_poly.pdbx_seq_one_letter_code
_entity_poly.pdbx_strand_id
1 'polypeptide(L)'
;MRRCQGLIAVFTFVVVLTVFCLIIWGASRPFKAEVAVKSLTVHNLYIGEGSDFTGVPTKILTVNSTLRMSIYNPATFFGIHVHSTPINLVFSDISVATGELKKYYQPRKSHRMVSVNLVGKKVPLYGAGSTITESQTGVVVVSLKLKFEIVSRGNVVGKLVRTKHHKEITCPLVIDSSGSKPIKFKKNSCTYD
;
A
#
# COMPACT_ATOMS: atom_id res chain seq x y z
N MET A 1 -13.80 0.74 -62.12
CA MET A 1 -14.31 -0.04 -60.95
C MET A 1 -13.22 -0.46 -59.94
N ARG A 2 -12.00 -0.85 -60.34
CA ARG A 2 -10.93 -1.31 -59.40
C ARG A 2 -10.43 -0.25 -58.38
N ARG A 3 -10.41 1.04 -58.75
CA ARG A 3 -9.99 2.14 -57.84
C ARG A 3 -10.98 2.38 -56.68
N CYS A 4 -12.29 2.24 -56.91
CA CYS A 4 -13.31 2.42 -55.88
C CYS A 4 -13.31 1.27 -54.86
N GLN A 5 -13.04 0.03 -55.29
CA GLN A 5 -12.92 -1.11 -54.39
C GLN A 5 -11.76 -0.96 -53.39
N GLY A 6 -10.63 -0.39 -53.82
CA GLY A 6 -9.51 -0.09 -52.93
C GLY A 6 -9.88 0.92 -51.85
N LEU A 7 -10.58 2.00 -52.20
CA LEU A 7 -11.04 3.01 -51.25
C LEU A 7 -12.06 2.44 -50.24
N ILE A 8 -12.98 1.60 -50.71
CA ILE A 8 -13.94 0.92 -49.83
C ILE A 8 -13.20 0.00 -48.85
N ALA A 9 -12.24 -0.80 -49.34
CA ALA A 9 -11.47 -1.70 -48.49
C ALA A 9 -10.66 -0.96 -47.41
N VAL A 10 -10.02 0.16 -47.77
CA VAL A 10 -9.29 1.01 -46.81
C VAL A 10 -10.24 1.59 -45.77
N PHE A 11 -11.40 2.11 -46.19
CA PHE A 11 -12.38 2.67 -45.26
C PHE A 11 -12.90 1.60 -44.29
N THR A 12 -13.25 0.41 -44.78
CA THR A 12 -13.67 -0.71 -43.93
C THR A 12 -12.58 -1.11 -42.94
N PHE A 13 -11.32 -1.16 -43.37
CA PHE A 13 -10.20 -1.47 -42.48
C PHE A 13 -10.03 -0.43 -41.37
N VAL A 14 -10.14 0.87 -41.71
CA VAL A 14 -10.09 1.96 -40.73
C VAL A 14 -11.25 1.86 -39.74
N VAL A 15 -12.47 1.61 -40.20
CA VAL A 15 -13.65 1.46 -39.31
C VAL A 15 -13.49 0.26 -38.39
N VAL A 16 -13.00 -0.88 -38.88
CA VAL A 16 -12.78 -2.06 -38.05
C VAL A 16 -11.69 -1.78 -36.99
N LEU A 17 -10.58 -1.16 -37.38
CA LEU A 17 -9.52 -0.78 -36.45
C LEU A 17 -10.01 0.18 -35.36
N THR A 18 -10.81 1.20 -35.71
CA THR A 18 -11.33 2.13 -34.71
C THR A 18 -12.27 1.43 -33.72
N VAL A 19 -13.11 0.50 -34.19
CA VAL A 19 -13.95 -0.32 -33.30
C VAL A 19 -13.11 -1.18 -32.36
N PHE A 20 -12.07 -1.86 -32.84
CA PHE A 20 -11.15 -2.62 -31.99
C PHE A 20 -10.44 -1.74 -30.96
N CYS A 21 -9.95 -0.56 -31.36
CA CYS A 21 -9.33 0.40 -30.47
C CYS A 21 -10.30 0.88 -29.38
N LEU A 22 -11.56 1.14 -29.72
CA LEU A 22 -12.59 1.54 -28.74
C LEU A 22 -12.91 0.43 -27.74
N ILE A 23 -12.94 -0.84 -28.17
CA ILE A 23 -13.14 -1.99 -27.27
C ILE A 23 -11.95 -2.14 -26.33
N ILE A 24 -10.71 -2.08 -26.85
CA ILE A 24 -9.50 -2.17 -26.02
C ILE A 24 -9.45 -1.01 -25.03
N TRP A 25 -9.77 0.21 -25.48
CA TRP A 25 -9.89 1.37 -24.62
C TRP A 25 -10.94 1.16 -23.52
N GLY A 26 -12.13 0.67 -23.88
CA GLY A 26 -13.20 0.34 -22.94
C GLY A 26 -12.80 -0.73 -21.92
N ALA A 27 -12.16 -1.81 -22.35
CA ALA A 27 -11.65 -2.87 -21.49
C ALA A 27 -10.46 -2.43 -20.61
N SER A 28 -9.74 -1.40 -21.05
CA SER A 28 -8.64 -0.77 -20.29
C SER A 28 -9.10 0.30 -19.31
N ARG A 29 -10.36 0.76 -19.40
CA ARG A 29 -10.92 1.72 -18.43
C ARG A 29 -10.84 1.10 -17.02
N PRO A 30 -10.45 1.92 -16.04
CA PRO A 30 -9.52 1.51 -15.00
C PRO A 30 -10.14 0.56 -13.99
N PHE A 31 -9.63 -0.67 -13.92
CA PHE A 31 -9.84 -1.56 -12.79
C PHE A 31 -8.72 -1.31 -11.76
N LYS A 32 -8.85 -0.19 -11.03
CA LYS A 32 -7.92 0.14 -9.93
C LYS A 32 -8.02 -0.95 -8.87
N ALA A 33 -6.89 -1.47 -8.40
CA ALA A 33 -6.90 -2.42 -7.29
C ALA A 33 -7.52 -1.77 -6.05
N GLU A 34 -8.50 -2.43 -5.46
CA GLU A 34 -9.11 -1.97 -4.22
C GLU A 34 -8.31 -2.51 -3.05
N VAL A 35 -7.79 -1.60 -2.23
CA VAL A 35 -7.00 -1.91 -1.04
C VAL A 35 -7.84 -1.56 0.18
N ALA A 36 -7.93 -2.49 1.11
CA ALA A 36 -8.56 -2.28 2.40
C ALA A 36 -7.60 -2.70 3.51
N VAL A 37 -7.11 -1.74 4.29
CA VAL A 37 -6.33 -2.02 5.50
C VAL A 37 -7.26 -2.61 6.55
N LYS A 38 -6.93 -3.78 7.12
CA LYS A 38 -7.81 -4.53 8.02
C LYS A 38 -7.40 -4.35 9.46
N SER A 39 -6.16 -4.69 9.79
CA SER A 39 -5.67 -4.61 11.16
C SER A 39 -4.16 -4.47 11.24
N LEU A 40 -3.69 -3.82 12.30
CA LEU A 40 -2.29 -3.84 12.72
C LEU A 40 -2.22 -4.55 14.07
N THR A 41 -1.47 -5.65 14.14
CA THR A 41 -1.19 -6.34 15.40
C THR A 41 0.18 -5.93 15.90
N VAL A 42 0.26 -5.39 17.12
CA VAL A 42 1.52 -5.00 17.72
C VAL A 42 1.98 -6.15 18.62
N HIS A 43 3.13 -6.73 18.29
CA HIS A 43 3.70 -7.85 19.04
C HIS A 43 4.60 -7.37 20.16
N ASN A 44 5.38 -6.31 19.89
CA ASN A 44 6.27 -5.70 20.87
C ASN A 44 6.37 -4.20 20.59
N LEU A 45 6.24 -3.40 21.63
CA LEU A 45 6.50 -1.97 21.65
C LEU A 45 7.35 -1.71 22.89
N TYR A 46 8.55 -1.19 22.68
CA TYR A 46 9.46 -0.83 23.76
C TYR A 46 10.02 0.56 23.51
N ILE A 47 9.92 1.40 24.53
CA ILE A 47 10.49 2.74 24.56
C ILE A 47 11.48 2.75 25.71
N GLY A 48 12.73 3.09 25.40
CA GLY A 48 13.79 3.23 26.37
C GLY A 48 14.55 4.52 26.14
N GLU A 49 15.44 4.82 27.07
CA GLU A 49 16.42 5.89 26.94
C GLU A 49 17.77 5.27 26.59
N GLY A 50 18.48 5.89 25.64
CA GLY A 50 19.79 5.42 25.21
C GLY A 50 20.53 6.49 24.43
N SER A 51 21.74 6.18 23.99
CA SER A 51 22.46 6.99 23.02
C SER A 51 22.34 6.38 21.63
N ASP A 52 22.33 7.24 20.61
CA ASP A 52 22.52 6.77 19.24
C ASP A 52 23.99 6.36 19.00
N PHE A 53 24.31 5.90 17.79
CA PHE A 53 25.68 5.52 17.44
C PHE A 53 26.68 6.69 17.57
N THR A 54 26.20 7.94 17.51
CA THR A 54 27.03 9.15 17.65
C THR A 54 27.19 9.62 19.10
N GLY A 55 26.52 8.95 20.06
CA GLY A 55 26.57 9.29 21.48
C GLY A 55 25.51 10.31 21.91
N VAL A 56 24.59 10.71 21.02
CA VAL A 56 23.54 11.67 21.34
C VAL A 56 22.48 11.01 22.21
N PRO A 57 22.20 11.52 23.43
CA PRO A 57 21.17 10.97 24.30
C PRO A 57 19.78 11.19 23.68
N THR A 58 19.02 10.11 23.54
CA THR A 58 17.72 10.13 22.85
C THR A 58 16.83 8.98 23.32
N LYS A 59 15.51 9.15 23.15
CA LYS A 59 14.58 8.02 23.33
C LYS A 59 14.72 7.07 22.15
N ILE A 60 14.91 5.80 22.46
CA ILE A 60 14.98 4.71 21.48
C ILE A 60 13.64 3.97 21.45
N LEU A 61 13.14 3.73 20.24
CA LEU A 61 11.89 3.02 20.00
C LEU A 61 12.20 1.70 19.28
N THR A 62 11.71 0.61 19.84
CA THR A 62 11.71 -0.70 19.20
C THR A 62 10.27 -1.15 19.04
N VAL A 63 9.88 -1.46 17.82
CA VAL A 63 8.52 -1.90 17.51
C VAL A 63 8.54 -3.09 16.55
N ASN A 64 7.71 -4.07 16.85
CA ASN A 64 7.44 -5.22 16.01
C ASN A 64 5.93 -5.36 15.84
N SER A 65 5.45 -5.25 14.62
CA SER A 65 4.03 -5.34 14.32
C SER A 65 3.77 -6.09 13.01
N THR A 66 2.59 -6.66 12.88
CA THR A 66 2.11 -7.31 11.66
C THR A 66 0.90 -6.56 11.12
N LEU A 67 1.05 -6.00 9.92
CA LEU A 67 -0.01 -5.38 9.16
C LEU A 67 -0.76 -6.42 8.36
N ARG A 68 -2.09 -6.43 8.43
CA ARG A 68 -2.97 -7.23 7.57
C ARG A 68 -3.82 -6.31 6.70
N MET A 69 -3.81 -6.57 5.40
CA MET A 69 -4.61 -5.84 4.42
C MET A 69 -5.21 -6.80 3.38
N SER A 70 -6.33 -6.40 2.80
CA SER A 70 -6.99 -7.11 1.72
C SER A 70 -6.84 -6.31 0.44
N ILE A 71 -6.42 -6.98 -0.63
CA ILE A 71 -6.25 -6.40 -1.96
C ILE A 71 -7.19 -7.14 -2.90
N TYR A 72 -8.06 -6.41 -3.58
CA TYR A 72 -9.02 -6.94 -4.54
C TYR A 72 -8.68 -6.45 -5.95
N ASN A 73 -8.69 -7.38 -6.90
CA ASN A 73 -8.55 -7.09 -8.31
C ASN A 73 -9.95 -7.11 -8.96
N PRO A 74 -10.56 -5.95 -9.26
CA PRO A 74 -11.85 -5.90 -9.93
C PRO A 74 -11.77 -6.21 -11.43
N ALA A 75 -10.57 -6.33 -12.01
CA ALA A 75 -10.41 -6.59 -13.44
C ALA A 75 -11.03 -7.93 -13.85
N THR A 76 -11.76 -7.91 -14.95
CA THR A 76 -12.48 -9.07 -15.49
C THR A 76 -11.69 -9.81 -16.57
N PHE A 77 -10.83 -9.10 -17.30
CA PHE A 77 -10.13 -9.64 -18.47
C PHE A 77 -8.68 -10.05 -18.19
N PHE A 78 -8.03 -9.47 -17.19
CA PHE A 78 -6.61 -9.69 -16.92
C PHE A 78 -6.31 -9.76 -15.40
N GLY A 79 -5.21 -10.45 -15.07
CA GLY A 79 -4.61 -10.39 -13.73
C GLY A 79 -3.63 -9.23 -13.60
N ILE A 80 -3.34 -8.86 -12.36
CA ILE A 80 -2.46 -7.73 -12.03
C ILE A 80 -1.26 -8.21 -11.23
N HIS A 81 -0.11 -7.57 -11.45
CA HIS A 81 1.06 -7.72 -10.62
C HIS A 81 1.03 -6.62 -9.55
N VAL A 82 0.97 -7.03 -8.29
CA VAL A 82 0.90 -6.14 -7.15
C VAL A 82 2.29 -6.06 -6.51
N HIS A 83 2.74 -4.85 -6.25
CA HIS A 83 3.92 -4.55 -5.43
C HIS A 83 3.65 -3.29 -4.60
N SER A 84 4.47 -3.05 -3.59
CA SER A 84 4.38 -1.87 -2.73
C SER A 84 5.73 -1.20 -2.62
N THR A 85 5.74 0.11 -2.37
CA THR A 85 6.88 0.76 -1.71
C THR A 85 7.03 0.22 -0.28
N PRO A 86 8.20 0.42 0.37
CA PRO A 86 8.37 0.05 1.77
C PRO A 86 7.25 0.64 2.63
N ILE A 87 6.61 -0.21 3.41
CA ILE A 87 5.52 0.17 4.30
C ILE A 87 6.13 0.77 5.55
N ASN A 88 5.91 2.06 5.75
CA ASN A 88 6.54 2.81 6.83
C ASN A 88 5.53 3.12 7.93
N LEU A 89 5.90 2.83 9.16
CA LEU A 89 5.25 3.32 10.36
C LEU A 89 6.01 4.57 10.80
N VAL A 90 5.32 5.71 10.85
CA VAL A 90 5.93 7.03 11.02
C VAL A 90 5.46 7.65 12.33
N PHE A 91 6.41 8.15 13.12
CA PHE A 91 6.20 8.93 14.35
C PHE A 91 6.82 10.32 14.17
N SER A 92 6.02 11.39 14.23
CA SER A 92 6.54 12.77 14.11
C SER A 92 7.55 12.94 12.96
N ASP A 93 7.19 12.41 11.78
CA ASP A 93 7.98 12.39 10.54
C ASP A 93 9.23 11.47 10.52
N ILE A 94 9.47 10.70 11.59
CA ILE A 94 10.52 9.69 11.68
C ILE A 94 9.94 8.30 11.37
N SER A 95 10.55 7.57 10.43
CA SER A 95 10.21 6.17 10.16
C SER A 95 10.68 5.26 11.29
N VAL A 96 9.75 4.79 12.12
CA VAL A 96 10.05 3.97 13.30
C VAL A 96 10.03 2.48 13.03
N ALA A 97 9.34 2.04 11.99
CA ALA A 97 9.41 0.67 11.51
C ALA A 97 9.10 0.59 10.03
N THR A 98 9.75 -0.34 9.36
CA THR A 98 9.57 -0.58 7.93
C THR A 98 9.26 -2.04 7.67
N GLY A 99 8.56 -2.31 6.58
CA GLY A 99 8.36 -3.66 6.09
C GLY A 99 8.04 -3.69 4.61
N GLU A 100 8.37 -4.79 3.95
CA GLU A 100 8.25 -4.91 2.50
C GLU A 100 7.18 -5.91 2.09
N LEU A 101 6.34 -5.51 1.14
CA LEU A 101 5.40 -6.39 0.49
C LEU A 101 6.10 -7.15 -0.65
N LYS A 102 6.17 -8.48 -0.54
CA LYS A 102 6.66 -9.31 -1.65
C LYS A 102 5.77 -9.13 -2.88
N LYS A 103 6.39 -8.86 -4.03
CA LYS A 103 5.68 -8.80 -5.32
C LYS A 103 4.95 -10.10 -5.62
N TYR A 104 3.73 -10.02 -6.12
CA TYR A 104 2.97 -11.21 -6.48
C TYR A 104 2.01 -10.96 -7.64
N TYR A 105 1.61 -12.05 -8.29
CA TYR A 105 0.55 -12.03 -9.31
C TYR A 105 -0.81 -12.31 -8.67
N GLN A 106 -1.81 -11.50 -9.03
CA GLN A 106 -3.18 -11.61 -8.59
C GLN A 106 -4.10 -11.89 -9.78
N PRO A 107 -4.83 -13.02 -9.79
CA PRO A 107 -5.78 -13.33 -10.84
C PRO A 107 -6.91 -12.29 -10.97
N ARG A 108 -7.63 -12.34 -12.11
CA ARG A 108 -8.85 -11.56 -12.33
C ARG A 108 -9.93 -11.84 -11.27
N LYS A 109 -10.75 -10.84 -10.91
CA LYS A 109 -11.85 -10.95 -9.94
C LYS A 109 -11.49 -11.71 -8.66
N SER A 110 -10.31 -11.45 -8.11
CA SER A 110 -9.79 -12.20 -6.96
C SER A 110 -9.49 -11.28 -5.77
N HIS A 111 -9.74 -11.79 -4.57
CA HIS A 111 -9.32 -11.18 -3.31
C HIS A 111 -8.09 -11.89 -2.77
N ARG A 112 -7.14 -11.13 -2.23
CA ARG A 112 -6.00 -11.68 -1.51
C ARG A 112 -5.79 -10.92 -0.21
N MET A 113 -5.75 -11.68 0.89
CA MET A 113 -5.28 -11.18 2.17
C MET A 113 -3.76 -11.26 2.21
N VAL A 114 -3.10 -10.17 2.56
CA VAL A 114 -1.65 -10.12 2.73
C VAL A 114 -1.28 -9.63 4.12
N SER A 115 -0.27 -10.26 4.68
CA SER A 115 0.32 -9.89 5.96
C SER A 115 1.77 -9.43 5.74
N VAL A 116 2.14 -8.29 6.30
CA VAL A 116 3.49 -7.72 6.23
C VAL A 116 3.97 -7.44 7.65
N ASN A 117 5.17 -7.88 7.98
CA ASN A 117 5.79 -7.58 9.27
C ASN A 117 6.54 -6.26 9.17
N LEU A 118 6.22 -5.32 10.05
CA LEU A 118 6.88 -4.03 10.20
C LEU A 118 7.78 -4.12 11.44
N VAL A 119 9.08 -3.93 11.24
CA VAL A 119 10.08 -4.07 12.30
C VAL A 119 10.93 -2.81 12.36
N GLY A 120 11.09 -2.29 13.58
CA GLY A 120 12.01 -1.22 13.92
C GLY A 120 12.79 -1.62 15.17
N LYS A 121 14.12 -1.55 15.11
CA LYS A 121 15.00 -1.92 16.23
C LYS A 121 15.84 -0.72 16.62
N LYS A 122 15.74 -0.31 17.89
CA LYS A 122 16.54 0.78 18.47
C LYS A 122 16.53 2.05 17.60
N VAL A 123 15.35 2.46 17.14
CA VAL A 123 15.21 3.66 16.31
C VAL A 123 15.26 4.90 17.21
N PRO A 124 16.26 5.79 17.05
CA PRO A 124 16.34 7.03 17.81
C PRO A 124 15.26 8.01 17.38
N LEU A 125 14.62 8.69 18.34
CA LEU A 125 13.53 9.64 18.08
C LEU A 125 13.97 11.11 18.08
N TYR A 126 15.26 11.39 18.30
CA TYR A 126 15.88 12.72 18.25
C TYR A 126 14.97 13.88 18.69
N GLY A 127 14.65 13.95 19.99
CA GLY A 127 13.81 15.01 20.56
C GLY A 127 12.30 14.82 20.36
N ALA A 128 11.86 14.09 19.32
CA ALA A 128 10.45 13.77 19.11
C ALA A 128 9.87 12.88 20.22
N GLY A 129 10.71 12.13 20.94
CA GLY A 129 10.29 11.29 22.07
C GLY A 129 9.67 12.07 23.25
N SER A 130 9.80 13.40 23.29
CA SER A 130 9.20 14.26 24.31
C SER A 130 7.68 14.36 24.23
N THR A 131 7.08 14.07 23.06
CA THR A 131 5.62 14.09 22.84
C THR A 131 4.95 12.77 23.17
N ILE A 132 5.72 11.76 23.58
CA ILE A 132 5.19 10.47 23.99
C ILE A 132 4.58 10.61 25.39
N THR A 133 3.28 10.41 25.49
CA THR A 133 2.55 10.43 26.76
C THR A 133 2.69 9.08 27.47
N GLU A 134 3.42 9.10 28.58
CA GLU A 134 3.46 8.01 29.54
C GLU A 134 2.26 8.17 30.49
N SER A 135 1.34 7.21 30.48
CA SER A 135 0.23 7.19 31.43
C SER A 135 0.75 6.93 32.84
N GLN A 136 0.03 7.42 33.86
CA GLN A 136 0.38 7.26 35.29
C GLN A 136 0.51 5.78 35.73
N THR A 137 0.02 4.85 34.92
CA THR A 137 0.11 3.39 35.11
C THR A 137 1.30 2.74 34.39
N GLY A 138 2.21 3.52 33.80
CA GLY A 138 3.35 3.04 33.00
C GLY A 138 2.97 2.60 31.58
N VAL A 139 1.72 2.82 31.16
CA VAL A 139 1.26 2.51 29.80
C VAL A 139 1.65 3.64 28.85
N VAL A 140 2.48 3.33 27.87
CA VAL A 140 2.91 4.31 26.87
C VAL A 140 1.95 4.32 25.68
N VAL A 141 1.46 5.52 25.33
CA VAL A 141 0.55 5.75 24.20
C VAL A 141 1.31 6.49 23.10
N VAL A 142 1.34 5.92 21.89
CA VAL A 142 2.11 6.46 20.76
C VAL A 142 1.21 6.67 19.55
N SER A 143 1.09 7.94 19.11
CA SER A 143 0.37 8.31 17.89
C SER A 143 1.26 8.13 16.66
N LEU A 144 0.87 7.25 15.75
CA LEU A 144 1.65 6.85 14.59
C LEU A 144 0.84 7.01 13.30
N LYS A 145 1.54 7.10 12.17
CA LYS A 145 0.94 7.11 10.84
C LYS A 145 1.53 5.97 10.03
N LEU A 146 0.67 5.11 9.50
CA LEU A 146 1.05 4.11 8.51
C LEU A 146 1.03 4.78 7.14
N LYS A 147 2.15 4.75 6.41
CA LYS A 147 2.28 5.36 5.08
C LYS A 147 2.93 4.40 4.11
N PHE A 148 2.27 4.14 2.99
CA PHE A 148 2.78 3.27 1.93
C PHE A 148 2.03 3.47 0.62
N GLU A 149 2.61 2.98 -0.47
CA GLU A 149 2.03 3.08 -1.80
C GLU A 149 1.94 1.70 -2.44
N ILE A 150 0.74 1.31 -2.89
CA ILE A 150 0.53 0.09 -3.65
C ILE A 150 0.51 0.41 -5.14
N VAL A 151 1.31 -0.34 -5.88
CA VAL A 151 1.41 -0.25 -7.32
C VAL A 151 0.87 -1.53 -7.95
N SER A 152 -0.16 -1.38 -8.77
CA SER A 152 -0.79 -2.47 -9.51
C SER A 152 -0.50 -2.31 -11.00
N ARG A 153 -0.03 -3.40 -11.63
CA ARG A 153 0.32 -3.43 -13.04
C ARG A 153 -0.44 -4.53 -13.77
N GLY A 154 -1.29 -4.15 -14.73
CA GLY A 154 -2.04 -5.05 -15.60
C GLY A 154 -1.48 -5.08 -17.01
N ASN A 155 -1.58 -6.25 -17.65
CA ASN A 155 -1.26 -6.45 -19.06
C ASN A 155 -2.60 -6.77 -19.78
N VAL A 156 -3.17 -5.78 -20.47
CA VAL A 156 -4.52 -5.89 -21.06
C VAL A 156 -4.50 -6.72 -22.35
N VAL A 157 -3.51 -6.46 -23.21
CA VAL A 157 -3.27 -7.20 -24.46
C VAL A 157 -1.80 -7.61 -24.50
N GLY A 158 -1.47 -8.70 -23.80
CA GLY A 158 -0.10 -9.15 -23.65
C GLY A 158 0.84 -8.04 -23.17
N LYS A 159 2.00 -7.88 -23.81
CA LYS A 159 2.94 -6.79 -23.48
C LYS A 159 2.61 -5.46 -24.19
N LEU A 160 1.63 -5.43 -25.10
CA LEU A 160 1.35 -4.31 -26.00
C LEU A 160 0.62 -3.17 -25.29
N VAL A 161 -0.38 -3.50 -24.47
CA VAL A 161 -1.15 -2.52 -23.69
C VAL A 161 -1.01 -2.82 -22.21
N ARG A 162 -0.41 -1.89 -21.46
CA ARG A 162 -0.14 -2.01 -20.03
C ARG A 162 -0.84 -0.92 -19.26
N THR A 163 -1.46 -1.29 -18.15
CA THR A 163 -2.02 -0.36 -17.18
C THR A 163 -1.17 -0.37 -15.92
N LYS A 164 -0.92 0.81 -15.37
CA LYS A 164 -0.20 0.97 -14.10
C LYS A 164 -1.01 1.94 -13.25
N HIS A 165 -1.35 1.52 -12.04
CA HIS A 165 -2.04 2.35 -11.08
C HIS A 165 -1.26 2.39 -9.79
N HIS A 166 -1.17 3.61 -9.27
CA HIS A 166 -0.55 3.96 -8.01
C HIS A 166 -1.68 4.30 -7.04
N LYS A 167 -1.54 3.86 -5.80
CA LYS A 167 -2.49 4.16 -4.74
C LYS A 167 -1.72 4.38 -3.44
N GLU A 168 -1.71 5.62 -2.97
CA GLU A 168 -1.11 5.99 -1.71
C GLU A 168 -2.11 5.76 -0.58
N ILE A 169 -1.66 5.11 0.49
CA ILE A 169 -2.47 4.82 1.66
C ILE A 169 -1.79 5.43 2.88
N THR A 170 -2.54 6.29 3.57
CA THR A 170 -2.15 6.87 4.84
C THR A 170 -3.20 6.56 5.91
N CYS A 171 -2.82 5.90 6.99
CA CYS A 171 -3.71 5.59 8.11
C CYS A 171 -3.13 6.15 9.41
N PRO A 172 -3.76 7.14 10.06
CA PRO A 172 -3.44 7.47 11.46
C PRO A 172 -3.86 6.31 12.37
N LEU A 173 -3.04 6.00 13.37
CA LEU A 173 -3.34 5.04 14.41
C LEU A 173 -2.68 5.43 15.74
N VAL A 174 -3.23 4.91 16.83
CA VAL A 174 -2.66 5.06 18.17
C VAL A 174 -2.36 3.66 18.70
N ILE A 175 -1.14 3.46 19.20
CA ILE A 175 -0.71 2.19 19.78
C ILE A 175 -0.53 2.37 21.28
N ASP A 176 -1.09 1.44 22.05
CA ASP A 176 -0.90 1.34 23.49
C ASP A 176 0.06 0.19 23.82
N SER A 177 1.03 0.43 24.70
CA SER A 177 2.00 -0.60 25.11
C SER A 177 1.39 -1.77 25.90
N SER A 178 0.16 -1.63 26.41
CA SER A 178 -0.48 -2.61 27.30
C SER A 178 -1.28 -3.70 26.59
N GLY A 179 -1.45 -3.62 25.26
CA GLY A 179 -2.33 -4.52 24.53
C GLY A 179 -1.71 -5.11 23.26
N SER A 180 -1.57 -6.43 23.21
CA SER A 180 -1.26 -7.18 21.97
C SER A 180 -2.48 -7.35 21.04
N LYS A 181 -3.59 -6.65 21.33
CA LYS A 181 -4.83 -6.78 20.58
C LYS A 181 -4.66 -6.17 19.18
N PRO A 182 -5.18 -6.83 18.12
CA PRO A 182 -5.14 -6.26 16.78
C PRO A 182 -5.97 -4.98 16.72
N ILE A 183 -5.32 -3.87 16.39
CA ILE A 183 -5.95 -2.59 16.11
C ILE A 183 -6.68 -2.75 14.78
N LYS A 184 -8.02 -2.74 14.81
CA LYS A 184 -8.85 -2.87 13.61
C LYS A 184 -9.07 -1.50 12.98
N PHE A 185 -8.79 -1.37 11.69
CA PHE A 185 -9.06 -0.15 10.95
C PHE A 185 -10.51 -0.12 10.50
N LYS A 186 -11.21 0.98 10.79
CA LYS A 186 -12.55 1.25 10.24
C LYS A 186 -12.41 1.65 8.77
N LYS A 187 -13.45 1.44 7.97
CA LYS A 187 -13.44 1.69 6.51
C LYS A 187 -13.00 3.12 6.15
N ASN A 188 -13.31 4.10 7.00
CA ASN A 188 -13.02 5.52 6.79
C ASN A 188 -11.84 6.04 7.64
N SER A 189 -11.06 5.15 8.26
CA SER A 189 -9.93 5.57 9.10
C SER A 189 -8.65 5.86 8.30
N CYS A 190 -8.60 5.42 7.04
CA CYS A 190 -7.45 5.63 6.16
C CYS A 190 -7.83 6.52 4.98
N THR A 191 -6.88 7.34 4.56
CA THR A 191 -6.92 8.10 3.31
C THR A 191 -6.33 7.24 2.19
N TYR A 192 -6.96 7.32 1.01
CA TYR A 192 -6.63 6.50 -0.16
C TYR A 192 -6.56 7.41 -1.40
N ASP A 193 -5.36 7.90 -1.72
CA ASP A 193 -5.13 8.83 -2.82
C ASP A 193 -4.58 8.12 -4.07
#